data_AF-A0A5J4U5L5-F1
#
_entry.id   AF-A0A5J4U5L5-F1
#
_cell.length_a   1.000
_cell.length_b   1.000
_cell.length_c   1.000
_cell.angle_alpha   90.00
_cell.angle_beta   90.00
_cell.angle_gamma   90.00
#
_symmetry.space_group_name_H-M   'P 1'
#
loop_
_entity.id
_entity.type
_entity.pdbx_description
1 polymer ?
#
loop_
_entity_poly.entity_id
_entity_poly.type
_entity_poly.pdbx_seq_one_letter_code
_entity_poly.pdbx_strand_id
1 'polypeptide(L)'
;MDLPDEMAKKEEIPYLVNILLSGNQSLQVQVTQRLQSIALHDSDRNSYTYQLFLAPLVVMVKSPLFETSLIAWEALNKLVKSSPQMRDELLKIGFVETVRYSLTDKYTPVHVQTNLLDIIIQLLLNEADSSGMGLLVNVLLNKIASENEEQIEAEV
;
A
#
# COMPACT_ATOMS: atom_id res chain seq x y z
N MET A 1 32.99 14.06 -2.14
CA MET A 1 33.46 12.90 -1.33
C MET A 1 32.44 12.79 -0.22
N ASP A 2 31.29 12.21 -0.53
CA ASP A 2 30.02 12.33 0.23
C ASP A 2 29.63 11.02 0.95
N LEU A 3 30.65 10.22 1.29
CA LEU A 3 30.51 8.91 1.93
C LEU A 3 29.78 8.87 3.30
N PRO A 4 29.81 9.92 4.16
CA PRO A 4 29.13 9.85 5.46
C PRO A 4 27.60 9.90 5.35
N ASP A 5 27.07 10.68 4.41
CA ASP A 5 25.64 10.95 4.29
C ASP A 5 24.90 9.78 3.64
N GLU A 6 25.55 9.09 2.70
CA GLU A 6 25.01 7.90 2.03
C GLU A 6 24.97 6.68 2.95
N MET A 7 25.99 6.48 3.80
CA MET A 7 25.97 5.42 4.83
C MET A 7 24.93 5.67 5.92
N ALA A 8 24.80 6.93 6.39
CA ALA A 8 23.77 7.29 7.37
C ALA A 8 22.36 7.05 6.83
N LYS A 9 22.09 7.40 5.56
CA LYS A 9 20.82 7.14 4.87
C LYS A 9 20.53 5.64 4.68
N LYS A 10 21.57 4.83 4.49
CA LYS A 10 21.45 3.37 4.29
C LYS A 10 21.04 2.63 5.58
N GLU A 11 21.41 3.15 6.74
CA GLU A 11 20.99 2.63 8.05
C GLU A 11 19.69 3.28 8.57
N GLU A 12 19.38 4.49 8.11
CA GLU A 12 18.15 5.20 8.50
C GLU A 12 16.89 4.44 8.07
N ILE A 13 16.81 3.92 6.84
CA ILE A 13 15.58 3.27 6.34
C ILE A 13 15.27 1.98 7.10
N PRO A 14 16.21 1.02 7.27
CA PRO A 14 15.92 -0.17 8.05
C PRO A 14 15.49 0.16 9.49
N TYR A 15 16.10 1.18 10.10
CA TYR A 15 15.71 1.66 11.43
C TYR A 15 14.28 2.22 11.45
N LEU A 16 13.95 3.10 10.49
CA LEU A 16 12.61 3.66 10.33
C LEU A 16 11.58 2.54 10.08
N VAL A 17 11.88 1.56 9.23
CA VAL A 17 11.01 0.42 8.96
C VAL A 17 10.76 -0.42 10.22
N ASN A 18 11.77 -0.63 11.05
CA ASN A 18 11.58 -1.31 12.34
C ASN A 18 10.62 -0.56 13.27
N ILE A 19 10.71 0.77 13.33
CA ILE A 19 9.76 1.59 14.10
C ILE A 19 8.36 1.53 13.48
N LEU A 20 8.27 1.57 12.15
CA LEU A 20 7.00 1.48 11.43
C LEU A 20 6.23 0.19 11.78
N LEU A 21 6.97 -0.92 11.85
CA LEU A 21 6.44 -2.25 12.18
C LEU A 21 6.23 -2.47 13.68
N SER A 22 6.68 -1.56 14.55
CA SER A 22 6.55 -1.71 16.01
C SER A 22 5.11 -1.52 16.53
N GLY A 23 4.17 -1.11 15.68
CA GLY A 23 2.76 -0.93 16.02
C GLY A 23 2.43 0.32 16.84
N ASN A 24 3.40 1.19 17.12
CA ASN A 24 3.14 2.44 17.86
C ASN A 24 2.59 3.51 16.89
N GLN A 25 1.29 3.81 17.00
CA GLN A 25 0.60 4.74 16.09
C GLN A 25 1.23 6.14 16.01
N SER A 26 1.64 6.71 17.14
CA SER A 26 2.27 8.05 17.17
C SER A 26 3.60 8.07 16.41
N LEU A 27 4.35 6.98 16.52
CA LEU A 27 5.61 6.83 15.78
C LEU A 27 5.36 6.48 14.31
N GLN A 28 4.33 5.69 14.00
CA GLN A 28 3.97 5.33 12.62
C GLN A 28 3.69 6.56 11.77
N VAL A 29 2.97 7.57 12.27
CA VAL A 29 2.73 8.81 11.52
C VAL A 29 4.06 9.50 11.17
N GLN A 30 4.91 9.74 12.17
CA GLN A 30 6.17 10.47 12.00
C GLN A 30 7.13 9.73 11.06
N VAL A 31 7.26 8.42 11.26
CA VAL A 31 8.13 7.55 10.46
C VAL A 31 7.64 7.46 9.03
N THR A 32 6.33 7.34 8.83
CA THR A 32 5.73 7.30 7.49
C THR A 32 5.99 8.60 6.74
N GLN A 33 5.80 9.76 7.39
CA GLN A 33 6.12 11.06 6.80
C GLN A 33 7.60 11.19 6.45
N ARG A 34 8.51 10.69 7.30
CA ARG A 34 9.95 10.69 7.03
C ARG A 34 10.29 9.81 5.83
N LEU A 35 9.76 8.59 5.77
CA LEU A 35 9.96 7.67 4.65
C LEU A 35 9.42 8.24 3.32
N GLN A 36 8.26 8.91 3.36
CA GLN A 36 7.74 9.63 2.19
C GLN A 36 8.65 10.76 1.74
N SER A 37 9.09 11.62 2.66
CA SER A 37 9.98 12.74 2.33
C SER A 37 11.25 12.21 1.67
N ILE A 38 11.82 11.14 2.24
CA ILE A 38 12.96 10.44 1.67
C ILE A 38 12.65 9.91 0.25
N ALA A 39 11.51 9.25 0.05
CA ALA A 39 11.13 8.69 -1.24
C ALA A 39 10.89 9.75 -2.33
N LEU A 40 10.42 10.94 -1.95
CA LEU A 40 10.08 12.02 -2.88
C LEU A 40 11.26 12.93 -3.23
N HIS A 41 12.29 12.99 -2.39
CA HIS A 41 13.43 13.90 -2.58
C HIS A 41 14.70 13.22 -3.09
N ASP A 42 14.74 11.89 -3.13
CA ASP A 42 15.96 11.15 -3.44
C ASP A 42 15.79 10.37 -4.76
N SER A 43 16.12 11.04 -5.87
CA SER A 43 15.96 10.54 -7.25
C SER A 43 16.95 9.44 -7.63
N ASP A 44 18.00 9.24 -6.84
CA ASP A 44 19.10 8.31 -7.14
C ASP A 44 18.96 6.95 -6.44
N ARG A 45 17.82 6.70 -5.78
CA ARG A 45 17.60 5.44 -5.06
C ARG A 45 17.24 4.30 -6.00
N ASN A 46 17.92 3.18 -5.79
CA ASN A 46 17.65 1.93 -6.49
C ASN A 46 16.34 1.28 -5.99
N SER A 47 15.73 0.45 -6.85
CA SER A 47 14.50 -0.32 -6.59
C SER A 47 14.47 -1.02 -5.22
N TYR A 48 15.60 -1.58 -4.79
CA TYR A 48 15.74 -2.25 -3.48
C TYR A 48 15.37 -1.35 -2.30
N THR A 49 15.74 -0.07 -2.36
CA THR A 49 15.49 0.89 -1.30
C THR A 49 14.01 1.20 -1.12
N TYR A 50 13.25 1.18 -2.21
CA TYR A 50 11.81 1.40 -2.20
C TYR A 50 11.05 0.21 -1.64
N GLN A 51 11.49 -1.00 -2.00
CA GLN A 51 10.89 -2.24 -1.49
C GLN A 51 10.97 -2.35 0.05
N LEU A 52 12.05 -1.83 0.66
CA LEU A 52 12.24 -1.85 2.11
C LEU A 52 11.10 -1.18 2.89
N PHE A 53 10.43 -0.17 2.32
CA PHE A 53 9.32 0.50 2.99
C PHE A 53 7.95 0.29 2.31
N LEU A 54 7.89 0.02 1.01
CA LEU A 54 6.62 -0.27 0.34
C LEU A 54 5.97 -1.55 0.87
N ALA A 55 6.73 -2.62 1.07
CA ALA A 55 6.18 -3.87 1.61
C ALA A 55 5.60 -3.69 3.03
N PRO A 56 6.30 -3.06 3.99
CA PRO A 56 5.72 -2.67 5.29
C PRO A 56 4.45 -1.83 5.19
N LEU A 57 4.40 -0.84 4.29
CA LEU A 57 3.19 -0.03 4.10
C LEU A 57 2.02 -0.86 3.59
N VAL A 58 2.25 -1.79 2.65
CA VAL A 58 1.21 -2.73 2.19
C VAL A 58 0.71 -3.61 3.34
N VAL A 59 1.59 -4.09 4.21
CA VAL A 59 1.21 -4.83 5.42
C VAL A 59 0.35 -3.97 6.34
N MET A 60 0.70 -2.69 6.54
CA MET A 60 -0.07 -1.78 7.38
C MET A 60 -1.44 -1.44 6.80
N VAL A 61 -1.58 -1.28 5.47
CA VAL A 61 -2.90 -1.07 4.85
C VAL A 61 -3.84 -2.22 5.18
N LYS A 62 -3.32 -3.44 5.30
CA LYS A 62 -4.09 -4.63 5.69
C LYS A 62 -4.40 -4.74 7.18
N SER A 63 -3.98 -3.75 7.98
CA SER A 63 -4.23 -3.76 9.42
C SER A 63 -5.74 -3.71 9.72
N PRO A 64 -6.24 -4.55 10.64
CA PRO A 64 -7.62 -4.42 11.11
C PRO A 64 -7.82 -3.14 11.94
N LEU A 65 -6.74 -2.51 12.42
CA LEU A 65 -6.80 -1.21 13.08
C LEU A 65 -6.97 -0.11 12.02
N PHE A 66 -8.09 0.61 12.11
CA PHE A 66 -8.48 1.64 11.15
C PHE A 66 -7.38 2.69 10.96
N GLU A 67 -6.82 3.22 12.06
CA GLU A 67 -5.83 4.30 12.02
C GLU A 67 -4.53 3.84 11.37
N THR A 68 -4.06 2.63 11.67
CA THR A 68 -2.85 2.07 11.04
C THR A 68 -3.05 1.86 9.54
N SER A 69 -4.22 1.35 9.14
CA SER A 69 -4.58 1.18 7.73
C SER A 69 -4.65 2.54 7.01
N LEU A 70 -5.28 3.53 7.64
CA LEU A 70 -5.44 4.88 7.11
C LEU A 70 -4.08 5.58 6.90
N ILE A 71 -3.19 5.54 7.88
CA ILE A 71 -1.85 6.15 7.79
C ILE A 71 -1.09 5.56 6.60
N ALA A 72 -1.12 4.24 6.43
CA ALA A 72 -0.43 3.58 5.33
C ALA A 72 -1.09 3.84 3.98
N TRP A 73 -2.42 3.93 3.94
CA TRP A 73 -3.17 4.28 2.74
C TRP A 73 -2.85 5.71 2.27
N GLU A 74 -2.88 6.70 3.17
CA GLU A 74 -2.46 8.08 2.87
C GLU A 74 -1.03 8.08 2.32
N ALA A 75 -0.20 7.20 2.89
CA ALA A 75 1.19 7.11 2.54
C ALA A 75 1.43 6.67 1.10
N LEU A 76 0.86 5.50 0.78
CA LEU A 76 0.97 4.88 -0.54
C LEU A 76 0.29 5.73 -1.61
N ASN A 77 -0.86 6.33 -1.31
CA ASN A 77 -1.54 7.20 -2.27
C ASN A 77 -0.70 8.41 -2.66
N LYS A 78 -0.01 9.04 -1.71
CA LYS A 78 0.89 10.15 -2.03
C LYS A 78 2.05 9.68 -2.91
N LEU A 79 2.63 8.52 -2.62
CA LEU A 79 3.75 7.95 -3.38
C LEU A 79 3.34 7.59 -4.82
N VAL A 80 2.22 6.90 -4.99
CA VAL A 80 1.67 6.51 -6.30
C VAL A 80 1.40 7.72 -7.19
N LYS A 81 0.81 8.78 -6.61
CA LYS A 81 0.55 10.04 -7.33
C LYS A 81 1.81 10.78 -7.74
N SER A 82 2.89 10.65 -6.96
CA SER A 82 4.07 11.50 -7.12
C SER A 82 5.19 10.89 -7.96
N SER A 83 5.25 9.55 -8.09
CA SER A 83 6.40 8.88 -8.72
C SER A 83 6.00 7.66 -9.56
N PRO A 84 6.33 7.63 -10.87
CA PRO A 84 6.19 6.43 -11.69
C PRO A 84 6.97 5.23 -11.16
N GLN A 85 8.19 5.44 -10.67
CA GLN A 85 9.02 4.39 -10.09
C GLN A 85 8.35 3.75 -8.87
N MET A 86 7.66 4.53 -8.03
CA MET A 86 6.89 3.99 -6.90
C MET A 86 5.75 3.09 -7.37
N ARG A 87 5.08 3.45 -8.48
CA ARG A 87 4.01 2.63 -9.05
C ARG A 87 4.56 1.31 -9.56
N ASP A 88 5.65 1.36 -10.32
CA ASP A 88 6.30 0.15 -10.86
C ASP A 88 6.77 -0.78 -9.74
N GLU A 89 7.42 -0.24 -8.70
CA GLU A 89 7.87 -1.06 -7.57
C GLU A 89 6.71 -1.61 -6.76
N LEU A 90 5.64 -0.85 -6.55
CA LEU A 90 4.44 -1.34 -5.86
C LEU A 90 3.79 -2.51 -6.63
N LEU A 91 3.74 -2.44 -7.95
CA LEU A 91 3.28 -3.54 -8.79
C LEU A 91 4.21 -4.75 -8.71
N LYS A 92 5.54 -4.54 -8.77
CA LYS A 92 6.54 -5.62 -8.69
C LYS A 92 6.49 -6.39 -7.37
N ILE A 93 6.12 -5.76 -6.26
CA ILE A 93 5.98 -6.46 -4.97
C ILE A 93 4.66 -7.22 -4.82
N GLY A 94 3.85 -7.33 -5.89
CA GLY A 94 2.62 -8.13 -5.89
C GLY A 94 1.43 -7.44 -5.21
N PHE A 95 1.33 -6.11 -5.35
CA PHE A 95 0.22 -5.36 -4.76
C PHE A 95 -1.14 -5.80 -5.32
N VAL A 96 -1.23 -6.08 -6.63
CA VAL A 96 -2.49 -6.52 -7.27
C VAL A 96 -2.97 -7.85 -6.69
N GLU A 97 -2.07 -8.81 -6.50
CA GLU A 97 -2.36 -10.09 -5.85
C GLU A 97 -2.82 -9.87 -4.40
N THR A 98 -2.18 -8.94 -3.70
CA THR A 98 -2.57 -8.58 -2.33
C THR A 98 -4.01 -8.08 -2.27
N VAL A 99 -4.40 -7.17 -3.18
CA VAL A 99 -5.79 -6.69 -3.28
C VAL A 99 -6.74 -7.84 -3.59
N ARG A 100 -6.38 -8.69 -4.56
CA ARG A 100 -7.19 -9.85 -4.96
C ARG A 100 -7.49 -10.79 -3.78
N TYR A 101 -6.48 -11.13 -2.99
CA TYR A 101 -6.65 -11.97 -1.81
C TYR A 101 -7.52 -11.30 -0.74
N SER A 102 -7.27 -10.03 -0.44
CA SER A 102 -8.03 -9.27 0.55
C SER A 102 -9.50 -9.07 0.17
N LEU A 103 -9.83 -8.97 -1.11
CA LEU A 103 -11.23 -8.86 -1.55
C LEU A 103 -11.99 -10.20 -1.52
N THR A 104 -11.27 -11.30 -1.64
CA THR A 104 -11.83 -12.66 -1.61
C THR A 104 -12.00 -13.17 -0.18
N ASP A 105 -11.20 -12.66 0.76
CA ASP A 105 -11.27 -13.04 2.17
C ASP A 105 -12.43 -12.34 2.90
N LYS A 106 -13.41 -13.13 3.33
CA LYS A 106 -14.58 -12.67 4.10
C LYS A 106 -14.24 -12.04 5.45
N TYR A 107 -13.04 -12.28 5.99
CA TYR A 107 -12.61 -11.72 7.26
C TYR A 107 -11.87 -10.39 7.11
N THR A 108 -11.56 -9.97 5.86
CA THR A 108 -10.91 -8.69 5.64
C THR A 108 -11.90 -7.55 5.94
N PRO A 109 -11.56 -6.60 6.84
CA PRO A 109 -12.45 -5.50 7.17
C PRO A 109 -12.78 -4.59 5.97
N VAL A 110 -13.98 -4.02 5.96
CA VAL A 110 -14.46 -3.15 4.87
C VAL A 110 -13.51 -1.98 4.61
N HIS A 111 -12.99 -1.31 5.65
CA HIS A 111 -12.05 -0.19 5.47
C HIS A 111 -10.76 -0.62 4.77
N VAL A 112 -10.26 -1.84 5.03
CA VAL A 112 -9.09 -2.39 4.34
C VAL A 112 -9.40 -2.62 2.87
N GLN A 113 -10.55 -3.22 2.56
CA GLN A 113 -10.98 -3.44 1.18
C GLN A 113 -11.09 -2.13 0.40
N THR A 114 -11.73 -1.11 0.99
CA THR A 114 -11.87 0.23 0.41
C THR A 114 -10.52 0.90 0.18
N ASN A 115 -9.62 0.87 1.18
CA ASN A 115 -8.29 1.47 1.06
C ASN A 115 -7.46 0.81 -0.04
N LEU A 116 -7.48 -0.53 -0.13
CA LEU A 116 -6.77 -1.27 -1.18
C LEU A 116 -7.33 -0.97 -2.57
N LEU A 117 -8.66 -0.92 -2.72
CA LEU A 117 -9.30 -0.58 -3.99
C LEU A 117 -9.00 0.86 -4.41
N ASP A 118 -9.02 1.82 -3.49
CA ASP A 118 -8.67 3.19 -3.82
C ASP A 118 -7.22 3.30 -4.31
N ILE A 119 -6.26 2.58 -3.72
CA ILE A 119 -4.88 2.56 -4.24
C ILE A 119 -4.82 1.99 -5.67
N ILE A 120 -5.60 0.96 -6.00
CA ILE A 120 -5.73 0.45 -7.39
C ILE A 120 -6.27 1.52 -8.32
N ILE A 121 -7.30 2.26 -7.89
CA ILE A 121 -7.85 3.37 -8.65
C ILE A 121 -6.78 4.45 -8.85
N GLN A 122 -6.01 4.80 -7.81
CA GLN A 122 -4.92 5.76 -7.95
C GLN A 122 -3.83 5.26 -8.89
N LEU A 123 -3.49 3.98 -8.90
CA LEU A 123 -2.53 3.41 -9.84
C LEU A 123 -3.01 3.58 -11.30
N LEU A 124 -4.28 3.27 -11.57
CA LEU A 124 -4.89 3.44 -12.89
C LEU A 124 -4.93 4.92 -13.32
N LEU A 125 -5.38 5.80 -12.43
CA LEU A 125 -5.47 7.25 -12.70
C LEU A 125 -4.11 7.90 -12.92
N ASN A 126 -3.03 7.30 -12.42
CA ASN A 126 -1.66 7.79 -12.58
C ASN A 126 -0.86 6.95 -13.59
N GLU A 127 -1.52 6.31 -14.55
CA GLU A 127 -0.87 5.64 -15.69
C GLU A 127 0.11 4.52 -15.29
N ALA A 128 -0.18 3.78 -14.21
CA ALA A 128 0.56 2.54 -13.91
C ALA A 128 0.25 1.43 -14.93
N ASP A 129 1.15 0.45 -15.04
CA ASP A 129 0.88 -0.77 -15.81
C ASP A 129 -0.35 -1.50 -15.26
N SER A 130 -1.34 -1.71 -16.12
CA SER A 130 -2.63 -2.31 -15.78
C SER A 130 -2.73 -3.78 -16.17
N SER A 131 -1.68 -4.37 -16.76
CA SER A 131 -1.69 -5.73 -17.33
C SER A 131 -2.12 -6.81 -16.33
N GLY A 132 -1.83 -6.64 -15.02
CA GLY A 132 -2.27 -7.57 -13.97
C GLY A 132 -3.63 -7.23 -13.34
N MET A 133 -4.12 -6.00 -13.48
CA MET A 133 -5.28 -5.51 -12.73
C MET A 133 -6.62 -6.08 -13.24
N GLY A 134 -6.66 -6.59 -14.48
CA GLY A 134 -7.85 -7.26 -15.02
C GLY A 134 -8.32 -8.47 -14.19
N LEU A 135 -7.41 -9.09 -13.41
CA LEU A 135 -7.74 -10.17 -12.48
C LEU A 135 -8.72 -9.75 -11.37
N LEU A 136 -8.81 -8.45 -11.07
CA LEU A 136 -9.72 -7.91 -10.06
C LEU A 136 -11.17 -7.83 -10.55
N VAL A 137 -11.41 -7.78 -11.88
CA VAL A 137 -12.75 -7.65 -12.45
C VAL A 137 -13.64 -8.80 -12.00
N ASN A 138 -13.16 -10.04 -12.15
CA ASN A 138 -13.94 -11.22 -11.75
C ASN A 138 -14.19 -11.27 -10.23
N VAL A 139 -13.23 -10.81 -9.42
CA VAL A 139 -13.39 -10.77 -7.97
C VAL A 139 -14.48 -9.77 -7.58
N LEU A 140 -14.48 -8.58 -8.20
CA LEU A 140 -15.49 -7.55 -7.94
C LEU A 140 -16.89 -7.98 -8.42
N LEU A 141 -17.00 -8.57 -9.61
CA LEU A 141 -18.28 -9.08 -10.13
C LEU A 141 -18.88 -10.15 -9.21
N ASN A 142 -18.07 -11.10 -8.74
CA ASN A 142 -18.52 -12.14 -7.81
C ASN A 142 -18.96 -11.55 -6.48
N LYS A 143 -18.25 -10.54 -5.97
CA LYS A 143 -18.59 -9.88 -4.71
C LYS A 143 -19.93 -9.14 -4.78
N ILE A 144 -20.17 -8.42 -5.88
CA ILE A 144 -21.46 -7.75 -6.11
C ILE A 144 -22.59 -8.79 -6.19
N ALA A 145 -22.36 -9.92 -6.87
CA ALA A 145 -23.36 -10.98 -6.97
C ALA A 145 -23.70 -11.56 -5.58
N SER A 146 -22.70 -11.87 -4.75
CA SER A 146 -22.92 -12.39 -3.40
C SER A 146 -23.62 -11.40 -2.47
N GLU A 147 -23.27 -10.11 -2.55
CA GLU A 147 -23.92 -9.07 -1.72
C GLU A 147 -25.41 -8.93 -2.06
N ASN A 148 -25.78 -9.10 -3.33
CA ASN A 148 -27.18 -9.08 -3.76
C ASN A 148 -27.95 -10.33 -3.28
N GLU A 149 -27.32 -11.50 -3.26
CA GLU A 149 -27.93 -12.74 -2.75
C GLU A 149 -28.18 -12.63 -1.23
N GLU A 150 -27.20 -12.16 -0.46
CA GLU A 150 -27.33 -11.96 1.00
C GLU A 150 -28.43 -10.93 1.34
N GLN A 151 -28.59 -9.87 0.55
CA GLN A 151 -29.67 -8.89 0.73
C GLN A 151 -31.05 -9.50 0.51
N ILE A 152 -31.21 -10.35 -0.52
CA ILE A 152 -32.47 -11.04 -0.80
C ILE A 152 -32.82 -12.00 0.35
N GLU A 153 -31.85 -12.75 0.87
CA GLU A 153 -32.08 -13.67 2.00
C GLU A 153 -32.42 -12.94 3.31
N ALA A 154 -31.89 -11.73 3.54
CA ALA A 154 -32.17 -10.94 4.74
C ALA A 154 -33.58 -10.30 4.75
N GLU A 155 -34.24 -10.22 3.59
CA GLU A 155 -35.57 -9.62 3.42
C GLU A 155 -36.74 -10.63 3.43
N VAL A 156 -36.44 -11.94 3.51
CA VAL A 156 -37.42 -13.06 3.52
C VAL A 156 -37.59 -13.63 4.92
#